data_AF-A0A2N6GMT2-F1
#
_entry.id   AF-A0A2N6GMT2-F1
#
_cell.length_a   1.000
_cell.length_b   1.000
_cell.length_c   1.000
_cell.angle_alpha   90.00
_cell.angle_beta   90.00
_cell.angle_gamma   90.00
#
_symmetry.space_group_name_H-M   'P 1'
#
loop_
_entity.id
_entity.type
_entity.pdbx_description
1 polymer ?
#
loop_
_entity_poly.entity_id
_entity_poly.type
_entity_poly.pdbx_seq_one_letter_code
_entity_poly.pdbx_strand_id
1 'polypeptide(L)'
;MNILRVKELFERSYAYCNLQYSDPDLLPCIIDRVTELATTKDWSLVEEYLNIVDDPLFLLNRAVLVSHCSKQKGFDTSQIENILDPDNLLNKWADSLSRLLLRIVQQTKDYDYLVQQILNYEDFLFYEMRFTLERRQTACEIYDLRGIDFFLIHYMEGEKTAHFDDALWNSANLIIVFLNESGRQEEATRVTEELKSRKELLEEIIAEYSSVASEPITETLENIRLTGERFWVDYLSLSVWRIINESSRRELLDAFVTEIMLKKGVLIGWSQVVLSLCKVVERELADVLFTRWIGLIQEANFSIPEGASKRELKRIKSREITFSTLKSCSEPPVHPPTLGQMVFVAKFWSDDIMNKCTPLFTTINNKTYPYCERFVQKVKQISRFLEDTHPFNHENPSLVDLRNASAHPGHEDDFTWSQHIPWLKEFLGKPPKEVLRTVAELKGE
;
A
#
# COMPACT_ATOMS: atom_id res chain seq x y z
N MET A 1 -0.21 5.81 10.60
CA MET A 1 -1.46 5.59 11.36
C MET A 1 -1.38 6.30 12.71
N ASN A 2 -2.45 6.93 13.20
CA ASN A 2 -2.54 7.23 14.64
C ASN A 2 -2.74 5.88 15.35
N ILE A 3 -1.84 5.51 16.26
CA ILE A 3 -2.04 4.32 17.11
C ILE A 3 -3.28 4.59 17.95
N LEU A 4 -4.41 4.02 17.55
CA LEU A 4 -5.65 4.10 18.31
C LEU A 4 -5.42 3.49 19.69
N ARG A 5 -6.13 3.99 20.70
CA ARG A 5 -6.06 3.36 22.03
C ARG A 5 -6.76 2.01 21.95
N VAL A 6 -6.20 0.96 22.56
CA VAL A 6 -6.75 -0.42 22.55
C VAL A 6 -8.27 -0.50 22.75
N LYS A 7 -8.84 0.39 23.57
CA LYS A 7 -10.29 0.49 23.76
C LYS A 7 -11.05 0.97 22.51
N GLU A 8 -10.59 2.04 21.86
CA GLU A 8 -11.17 2.56 20.61
C GLU A 8 -11.04 1.54 19.48
N LEU A 9 -9.96 0.73 19.49
CA LEU A 9 -9.78 -0.40 18.59
C LEU A 9 -10.96 -1.38 18.68
N PHE A 10 -11.18 -1.95 19.87
CA PHE A 10 -12.23 -2.94 20.08
C PHE A 10 -13.65 -2.37 19.90
N GLU A 11 -13.90 -1.11 20.27
CA GLU A 11 -15.21 -0.47 20.04
C GLU A 11 -15.59 -0.48 18.55
N ARG A 12 -14.65 -0.24 17.65
CA ARG A 12 -14.87 -0.33 16.19
C ARG A 12 -15.10 -1.76 15.73
N SER A 13 -14.34 -2.72 16.26
CA SER A 13 -14.52 -4.16 16.00
C SER A 13 -15.93 -4.64 16.34
N TYR A 14 -16.40 -4.25 17.51
CA TYR A 14 -17.75 -4.55 17.98
C TYR A 14 -18.81 -3.92 17.08
N ALA A 15 -18.62 -2.65 16.68
CA ALA A 15 -19.52 -2.00 15.74
C ALA A 15 -19.55 -2.72 14.37
N TYR A 16 -18.39 -3.13 13.85
CA TYR A 16 -18.30 -3.88 12.58
C TYR A 16 -19.01 -5.23 12.65
N CYS A 17 -18.83 -5.95 13.77
CA CYS A 17 -19.54 -7.19 14.03
C CYS A 17 -21.02 -6.99 14.43
N ASN A 18 -21.49 -5.75 14.57
CA ASN A 18 -22.81 -5.42 15.09
C ASN A 18 -23.10 -6.08 16.46
N LEU A 19 -22.08 -6.08 17.32
CA LEU A 19 -22.09 -6.66 18.66
C LEU A 19 -21.96 -5.54 19.72
N GLN A 20 -22.40 -5.82 20.95
CA GLN A 20 -22.19 -4.90 22.07
C GLN A 20 -20.78 -5.04 22.63
N TYR A 21 -20.16 -3.93 23.06
CA TYR A 21 -18.83 -3.97 23.64
C TYR A 21 -18.75 -4.95 24.84
N SER A 22 -17.77 -5.86 24.82
CA SER A 22 -17.59 -7.00 25.76
C SER A 22 -18.42 -8.25 25.49
N ASP A 23 -19.15 -8.32 24.38
CA ASP A 23 -19.83 -9.55 23.95
C ASP A 23 -18.81 -10.65 23.59
N PRO A 24 -18.92 -11.88 24.15
CA PRO A 24 -17.98 -12.98 23.90
C PRO A 24 -17.95 -13.46 22.44
N ASP A 25 -18.96 -13.14 21.62
CA ASP A 25 -19.07 -13.61 20.24
C ASP A 25 -18.19 -12.84 19.24
N LEU A 26 -17.38 -11.89 19.73
CA LEU A 26 -16.49 -11.10 18.87
C LEU A 26 -15.51 -11.99 18.08
N LEU A 27 -14.84 -12.94 18.75
CA LEU A 27 -13.83 -13.78 18.10
C LEU A 27 -14.45 -14.70 17.03
N PRO A 28 -15.55 -15.44 17.31
CA PRO A 28 -16.30 -16.17 16.28
C PRO A 28 -16.70 -15.28 15.10
N CYS A 29 -17.25 -14.09 15.35
CA CYS A 29 -17.65 -13.16 14.28
C CYS A 29 -16.46 -12.76 13.39
N ILE A 30 -15.31 -12.43 13.98
CA ILE A 30 -14.10 -12.08 13.23
C ILE A 30 -13.66 -13.26 12.35
N ILE A 31 -13.67 -14.48 12.88
CA ILE A 31 -13.28 -15.69 12.15
C ILE A 31 -14.20 -15.92 10.95
N ASP A 32 -15.51 -15.83 11.15
CA ASP A 32 -16.49 -16.01 10.09
C ASP A 32 -16.29 -14.98 8.97
N ARG A 33 -16.00 -13.72 9.33
CA ARG A 33 -15.70 -12.65 8.37
C ARG A 33 -14.41 -12.89 7.61
N VAL A 34 -13.31 -13.23 8.28
CA VAL A 34 -12.04 -13.54 7.61
C VAL A 34 -12.21 -14.76 6.70
N THR A 35 -12.99 -15.76 7.12
CA THR A 35 -13.29 -16.95 6.32
C THR A 35 -14.12 -16.61 5.08
N GLU A 36 -15.14 -15.77 5.21
CA GLU A 36 -15.93 -15.23 4.10
C GLU A 36 -15.03 -14.52 3.09
N LEU A 37 -14.16 -13.62 3.56
CA LEU A 37 -13.20 -12.89 2.72
C LEU A 37 -12.18 -13.82 2.06
N ALA A 38 -11.70 -14.84 2.77
CA ALA A 38 -10.77 -15.82 2.22
C ALA A 38 -11.40 -16.69 1.12
N THR A 39 -12.72 -16.92 1.17
CA THR A 39 -13.42 -17.89 0.30
C THR A 39 -14.34 -17.28 -0.75
N THR A 40 -14.73 -16.01 -0.62
CA THR A 40 -15.58 -15.31 -1.59
C THR A 40 -14.98 -15.37 -3.00
N LYS A 41 -15.75 -15.24 -4.07
CA LYS A 41 -15.17 -15.03 -5.42
C LYS A 41 -15.12 -13.56 -5.81
N ASP A 42 -15.79 -12.73 -5.05
CA ASP A 42 -15.92 -11.31 -5.32
C ASP A 42 -14.73 -10.55 -4.71
N TRP A 43 -13.84 -10.06 -5.57
CA TRP A 43 -12.72 -9.23 -5.13
C TRP A 43 -13.20 -7.89 -4.58
N SER A 44 -14.33 -7.35 -5.05
CA SER A 44 -14.81 -6.04 -4.59
C SER A 44 -15.13 -6.06 -3.09
N LEU A 45 -15.61 -7.19 -2.56
CA LEU A 45 -15.86 -7.38 -1.14
C LEU A 45 -14.56 -7.37 -0.32
N VAL A 46 -13.49 -7.96 -0.86
CA VAL A 46 -12.17 -7.95 -0.23
C VAL A 46 -11.56 -6.55 -0.27
N GLU A 47 -11.64 -5.88 -1.41
CA GLU A 47 -11.12 -4.52 -1.61
C GLU A 47 -11.85 -3.49 -0.72
N GLU A 48 -13.17 -3.59 -0.58
CA GLU A 48 -13.95 -2.77 0.34
C GLU A 48 -13.43 -2.90 1.78
N TYR A 49 -13.18 -4.14 2.24
CA TYR A 49 -12.62 -4.41 3.56
C TYR A 49 -11.18 -3.87 3.72
N LEU A 50 -10.32 -4.06 2.72
CA LEU A 50 -8.94 -3.59 2.75
C LEU A 50 -8.82 -2.06 2.74
N ASN A 51 -9.83 -1.35 2.22
CA ASN A 51 -9.86 0.10 2.14
C ASN A 51 -10.41 0.79 3.39
N ILE A 52 -10.76 0.04 4.44
CA ILE A 52 -11.14 0.63 5.73
C ILE A 52 -9.85 1.10 6.44
N VAL A 53 -9.40 2.31 6.08
CA VAL A 53 -8.15 3.02 6.53
C VAL A 53 -8.04 3.14 8.06
N ASP A 54 -9.14 2.86 8.75
CA ASP A 54 -9.37 3.07 10.16
C ASP A 54 -9.97 1.82 10.83
N ASP A 55 -10.05 0.67 10.14
CA ASP A 55 -10.39 -0.58 10.82
C ASP A 55 -9.17 -0.99 11.63
N PRO A 56 -9.25 -0.94 12.96
CA PRO A 56 -8.11 -1.24 13.80
C PRO A 56 -7.83 -2.75 13.82
N LEU A 57 -8.67 -3.53 13.15
CA LEU A 57 -8.59 -4.97 12.99
C LEU A 57 -8.13 -5.42 11.61
N PHE A 58 -7.09 -4.85 11.02
CA PHE A 58 -6.42 -5.57 9.94
C PHE A 58 -5.66 -6.82 10.48
N LEU A 59 -6.34 -7.69 11.26
CA LEU A 59 -5.93 -9.05 11.69
C LEU A 59 -5.21 -9.14 13.04
N LEU A 60 -5.64 -8.31 14.00
CA LEU A 60 -5.16 -8.21 15.39
C LEU A 60 -4.17 -9.30 15.78
N ASN A 61 -2.93 -8.87 16.02
CA ASN A 61 -1.97 -9.49 16.90
C ASN A 61 -2.65 -10.44 17.91
N ARG A 62 -2.43 -11.75 17.71
CA ARG A 62 -3.08 -12.82 18.47
C ARG A 62 -3.05 -12.56 19.98
N ALA A 63 -1.94 -12.03 20.50
CA ALA A 63 -1.79 -11.77 21.93
C ALA A 63 -2.79 -10.72 22.45
N VAL A 64 -3.07 -9.68 21.67
CA VAL A 64 -4.02 -8.61 22.02
C VAL A 64 -5.45 -9.14 21.94
N LEU A 65 -5.78 -9.88 20.87
CA LEU A 65 -7.09 -10.49 20.67
C LEU A 65 -7.41 -11.50 21.79
N VAL A 66 -6.51 -12.44 22.05
CA VAL A 66 -6.64 -13.45 23.11
C VAL A 66 -6.73 -12.80 24.49
N SER A 67 -5.86 -11.83 24.80
CA SER A 67 -5.88 -11.15 26.10
C SER A 67 -7.16 -10.35 26.33
N HIS A 68 -7.78 -9.81 25.27
CA HIS A 68 -9.03 -9.10 25.37
C HIS A 68 -10.21 -10.05 25.57
N CYS A 69 -10.36 -11.04 24.69
CA CYS A 69 -11.45 -12.02 24.75
C CYS A 69 -11.41 -12.85 26.05
N SER A 70 -10.22 -13.25 26.52
CA SER A 70 -10.08 -14.03 27.77
C SER A 70 -10.50 -13.26 29.03
N LYS A 71 -10.63 -11.93 28.95
CA LYS A 71 -11.08 -11.07 30.06
C LYS A 71 -12.59 -10.79 30.00
N GLN A 72 -13.29 -11.25 28.96
CA GLN A 72 -14.71 -11.02 28.79
C GLN A 72 -15.54 -12.01 29.60
N LYS A 73 -16.65 -11.52 30.13
CA LYS A 73 -17.53 -12.32 30.97
C LYS A 73 -18.32 -13.31 30.09
N GLY A 74 -18.17 -14.60 30.34
CA GLY A 74 -18.85 -15.66 29.59
C GLY A 74 -18.05 -16.20 28.39
N PHE A 75 -16.84 -15.70 28.17
CA PHE A 75 -15.93 -16.27 27.18
C PHE A 75 -15.35 -17.60 27.66
N ASP A 76 -15.45 -18.64 26.81
CA ASP A 76 -14.92 -19.98 27.11
C ASP A 76 -13.44 -20.06 26.71
N THR A 77 -12.54 -19.98 27.70
CA THR A 77 -11.09 -20.01 27.45
C THR A 77 -10.59 -21.35 26.94
N SER A 78 -11.36 -22.45 27.10
CA SER A 78 -10.98 -23.76 26.58
C SER A 78 -10.92 -23.78 25.04
N GLN A 79 -11.65 -22.89 24.37
CA GLN A 79 -11.63 -22.69 22.92
C GLN A 79 -10.34 -22.04 22.41
N ILE A 80 -9.49 -21.49 23.30
CA ILE A 80 -8.23 -20.82 23.01
C ILE A 80 -7.01 -21.71 23.31
N GLU A 81 -7.11 -22.60 24.31
CA GLU A 81 -5.94 -23.22 24.98
C GLU A 81 -5.26 -24.35 24.18
N ASN A 82 -5.90 -24.95 23.16
CA ASN A 82 -5.32 -26.09 22.45
C ASN A 82 -4.88 -25.75 21.01
N ILE A 83 -3.63 -25.32 20.83
CA ILE A 83 -3.03 -24.93 19.53
C ILE A 83 -2.95 -26.12 18.55
N LEU A 84 -3.07 -27.36 19.01
CA LEU A 84 -3.04 -28.55 18.15
C LEU A 84 -4.44 -29.06 17.78
N ASP A 85 -5.49 -28.47 18.34
CA ASP A 85 -6.87 -28.81 17.98
C ASP A 85 -7.28 -28.05 16.72
N PRO A 86 -7.56 -28.71 15.59
CA PRO A 86 -8.03 -28.05 14.38
C PRO A 86 -9.39 -27.36 14.56
N ASP A 87 -10.18 -27.75 15.57
CA ASP A 87 -11.43 -27.09 15.89
C ASP A 87 -11.29 -25.83 16.75
N ASN A 88 -10.08 -25.55 17.26
CA ASN A 88 -9.75 -24.33 17.99
C ASN A 88 -10.00 -23.10 17.12
N LEU A 89 -10.69 -22.11 17.70
CA LEU A 89 -11.03 -20.86 17.02
C LEU A 89 -9.80 -20.10 16.50
N LEU A 90 -8.69 -20.11 17.23
CA LEU A 90 -7.44 -19.48 16.80
C LEU A 90 -6.78 -20.22 15.64
N ASN A 91 -6.93 -21.54 15.56
CA ASN A 91 -6.46 -22.27 14.38
C ASN A 91 -7.30 -21.97 13.15
N LYS A 92 -8.63 -21.94 13.30
CA LYS A 92 -9.54 -21.53 12.22
C LYS A 92 -9.25 -20.10 11.76
N TRP A 93 -9.01 -19.18 12.71
CA TRP A 93 -8.56 -17.83 12.42
C TRP A 93 -7.26 -17.83 11.62
N ALA A 94 -6.22 -18.51 12.10
CA ALA A 94 -4.91 -18.53 11.45
C ALA A 94 -4.96 -19.18 10.06
N ASP A 95 -5.75 -20.25 9.87
CA ASP A 95 -5.96 -20.89 8.56
C ASP A 95 -6.67 -19.95 7.58
N SER A 96 -7.79 -19.36 7.99
CA SER A 96 -8.55 -18.42 7.15
C SER A 96 -7.73 -17.18 6.82
N LEU A 97 -6.96 -16.68 7.79
CA LEU A 97 -6.06 -15.57 7.57
C LEU A 97 -4.95 -15.94 6.58
N SER A 98 -4.27 -17.07 6.76
CA SER A 98 -3.22 -17.52 5.85
C SER A 98 -3.73 -17.56 4.39
N ARG A 99 -4.94 -18.09 4.19
CA ARG A 99 -5.60 -18.13 2.87
C ARG A 99 -5.94 -16.75 2.35
N LEU A 100 -6.44 -15.85 3.19
CA LEU A 100 -6.74 -14.47 2.79
C LEU A 100 -5.46 -13.73 2.35
N LEU A 101 -4.36 -13.85 3.09
CA LEU A 101 -3.09 -13.20 2.74
C LEU A 101 -2.55 -13.72 1.40
N LEU A 102 -2.51 -15.04 1.21
CA LEU A 102 -2.11 -15.64 -0.07
C LEU A 102 -3.00 -15.16 -1.21
N ARG A 103 -4.32 -15.11 -0.99
CA ARG A 103 -5.25 -14.60 -1.99
C ARG A 103 -4.97 -13.15 -2.36
N ILE A 104 -4.72 -12.28 -1.37
CA ILE A 104 -4.36 -10.88 -1.63
C ILE A 104 -3.11 -10.82 -2.51
N VAL A 105 -2.06 -11.57 -2.14
CA VAL A 105 -0.79 -11.66 -2.88
C VAL A 105 -1.00 -12.21 -4.30
N GLN A 106 -1.93 -13.15 -4.51
CA GLN A 106 -2.26 -13.66 -5.84
C GLN A 106 -2.96 -12.62 -6.73
N GLN A 107 -3.69 -11.67 -6.15
CA GLN A 107 -4.50 -10.70 -6.90
C GLN A 107 -3.75 -9.39 -7.16
N THR A 108 -2.99 -8.88 -6.20
CA THR A 108 -2.39 -7.56 -6.29
C THR A 108 -1.17 -7.40 -5.39
N LYS A 109 -0.30 -6.47 -5.76
CA LYS A 109 0.82 -5.97 -4.95
C LYS A 109 0.47 -4.70 -4.18
N ASP A 110 -0.69 -4.08 -4.45
CA ASP A 110 -1.13 -2.85 -3.78
C ASP A 110 -1.20 -2.98 -2.25
N TYR A 111 -1.38 -4.21 -1.75
CA TYR A 111 -1.46 -4.53 -0.32
C TYR A 111 -0.27 -5.38 0.15
N ASP A 112 0.81 -5.50 -0.63
CA ASP A 112 2.01 -6.24 -0.22
C ASP A 112 2.59 -5.65 1.07
N TYR A 113 2.58 -4.33 1.22
CA TYR A 113 3.03 -3.63 2.41
C TYR A 113 2.33 -4.12 3.69
N LEU A 114 1.05 -4.40 3.54
CA LEU A 114 0.14 -4.75 4.60
C LEU A 114 0.28 -6.24 4.95
N VAL A 115 0.43 -7.09 3.93
CA VAL A 115 0.73 -8.52 4.12
C VAL A 115 2.12 -8.70 4.74
N GLN A 116 3.13 -7.93 4.29
CA GLN A 116 4.48 -7.92 4.87
C GLN A 116 4.46 -7.50 6.34
N GLN A 117 3.70 -6.47 6.68
CA GLN A 117 3.53 -6.05 8.07
C GLN A 117 3.03 -7.22 8.93
N ILE A 118 2.04 -7.98 8.47
CA ILE A 118 1.49 -9.07 9.29
C ILE A 118 2.43 -10.26 9.37
N LEU A 119 2.92 -10.71 8.22
CA LEU A 119 3.76 -11.90 8.17
C LEU A 119 5.08 -11.66 8.89
N ASN A 120 5.74 -10.54 8.60
CA ASN A 120 7.12 -10.30 9.00
C ASN A 120 7.23 -9.45 10.26
N TYR A 121 6.38 -8.43 10.44
CA TYR A 121 6.49 -7.49 11.57
C TYR A 121 5.63 -7.88 12.78
N GLU A 122 4.41 -8.36 12.56
CA GLU A 122 3.56 -8.91 13.62
C GLU A 122 3.88 -10.38 13.92
N ASP A 123 4.97 -10.89 13.36
CA ASP A 123 5.51 -12.23 13.54
C ASP A 123 4.51 -13.36 13.23
N PHE A 124 3.47 -13.12 12.43
CA PHE A 124 2.50 -14.16 12.08
C PHE A 124 3.17 -15.35 11.37
N LEU A 125 4.23 -15.08 10.60
CA LEU A 125 5.06 -16.12 9.98
C LEU A 125 5.68 -17.05 11.04
N PHE A 126 6.21 -16.48 12.13
CA PHE A 126 6.87 -17.24 13.21
C PHE A 126 5.90 -17.91 14.15
N TYR A 127 4.84 -17.21 14.53
CA TYR A 127 3.95 -17.69 15.57
C TYR A 127 2.82 -18.53 15.04
N GLU A 128 2.41 -18.39 13.77
CA GLU A 128 1.18 -19.04 13.31
C GLU A 128 1.39 -19.89 12.06
N MET A 129 2.15 -19.39 11.07
CA MET A 129 2.37 -20.11 9.81
C MET A 129 3.20 -21.39 9.97
N ARG A 130 4.13 -21.44 10.93
CA ARG A 130 5.03 -22.59 11.12
C ARG A 130 4.34 -23.86 11.64
N PHE A 131 3.14 -23.75 12.21
CA PHE A 131 2.56 -24.84 13.01
C PHE A 131 1.98 -25.99 12.18
N THR A 132 1.48 -25.71 10.99
CA THR A 132 0.84 -26.72 10.13
C THR A 132 1.56 -26.83 8.79
N LEU A 133 1.40 -27.96 8.11
CA LEU A 133 2.00 -28.14 6.78
C LEU A 133 1.37 -27.19 5.76
N GLU A 134 0.05 -27.03 5.82
CA GLU A 134 -0.76 -26.23 4.91
C GLU A 134 -0.40 -24.73 4.99
N ARG A 135 -0.16 -24.21 6.20
CA ARG A 135 0.27 -22.82 6.38
C ARG A 135 1.70 -22.58 5.92
N ARG A 136 2.61 -23.55 6.13
CA ARG A 136 3.96 -23.48 5.57
C ARG A 136 3.96 -23.51 4.04
N GLN A 137 3.11 -24.34 3.44
CA GLN A 137 2.89 -24.35 1.99
C GLN A 137 2.38 -23.00 1.51
N THR A 138 1.42 -22.40 2.23
CA THR A 138 0.94 -21.04 1.94
C THR A 138 2.07 -20.02 1.93
N ALA A 139 2.98 -20.04 2.92
CA ALA A 139 4.14 -19.16 2.95
C ALA A 139 5.11 -19.41 1.78
N CYS A 140 5.35 -20.67 1.41
CA CYS A 140 6.13 -21.04 0.22
C CYS A 140 5.49 -20.52 -1.07
N GLU A 141 4.15 -20.59 -1.20
CA GLU A 141 3.43 -20.06 -2.36
C GLU A 141 3.55 -18.53 -2.45
N ILE A 142 3.53 -17.82 -1.32
CA ILE A 142 3.80 -16.37 -1.29
C ILE A 142 5.23 -16.09 -1.76
N TYR A 143 6.20 -16.88 -1.31
CA TYR A 143 7.58 -16.81 -1.81
C TYR A 143 7.67 -17.09 -3.31
N ASP A 144 6.92 -18.05 -3.85
CA ASP A 144 6.90 -18.32 -5.29
C ASP A 144 6.36 -17.13 -6.09
N LEU A 145 5.43 -16.37 -5.51
CA LEU A 145 4.79 -15.21 -6.14
C LEU A 145 5.56 -13.90 -6.00
N ARG A 146 6.46 -13.79 -5.02
CA ARG A 146 7.11 -12.51 -4.65
C ARG A 146 8.62 -12.57 -4.46
N GLY A 147 9.19 -13.77 -4.47
CA GLY A 147 10.59 -14.01 -4.20
C GLY A 147 10.97 -13.72 -2.74
N ILE A 148 12.25 -13.87 -2.46
CA ILE A 148 12.80 -13.72 -1.10
C ILE A 148 12.82 -12.25 -0.64
N ASP A 149 12.84 -11.28 -1.58
CA ASP A 149 12.78 -9.85 -1.30
C ASP A 149 11.56 -9.49 -0.43
N PHE A 150 10.43 -10.17 -0.63
CA PHE A 150 9.21 -9.97 0.16
C PHE A 150 9.38 -10.27 1.66
N PHE A 151 10.28 -11.18 1.99
CA PHE A 151 10.58 -11.58 3.37
C PHE A 151 11.83 -10.88 3.93
N LEU A 152 12.52 -10.09 3.09
CA LEU A 152 13.65 -9.24 3.46
C LEU A 152 13.25 -7.78 3.64
N ILE A 153 12.05 -7.38 3.22
CA ILE A 153 11.54 -6.02 3.37
C ILE A 153 10.49 -6.01 4.47
N HIS A 154 10.72 -5.19 5.50
CA HIS A 154 9.68 -4.78 6.43
C HIS A 154 9.15 -3.44 5.93
N TYR A 155 7.89 -3.36 5.49
CA TYR A 155 7.27 -2.07 5.25
C TYR A 155 7.14 -1.34 6.60
N MET A 156 7.95 -0.30 6.79
CA MET A 156 8.12 0.34 8.08
C MET A 156 7.34 1.65 8.13
N GLU A 157 6.07 1.57 8.50
CA GLU A 157 5.19 2.69 8.88
C GLU A 157 5.72 3.56 10.06
N GLY A 158 7.03 3.64 10.27
CA GLY A 158 7.69 4.43 11.31
C GLY A 158 7.96 3.66 12.60
N GLU A 159 7.63 2.37 12.68
CA GLU A 159 7.86 1.59 13.91
C GLU A 159 9.31 1.10 14.02
N LYS A 160 9.86 1.20 15.24
CA LYS A 160 11.30 1.10 15.53
C LYS A 160 11.78 -0.27 16.06
N THR A 161 10.97 -1.31 16.00
CA THR A 161 11.24 -2.60 16.67
C THR A 161 11.65 -3.73 15.72
N ALA A 162 11.45 -3.58 14.41
CA ALA A 162 11.99 -4.49 13.39
C ALA A 162 13.53 -4.42 13.24
N HIS A 163 14.18 -3.55 14.01
CA HIS A 163 15.57 -3.11 13.85
C HIS A 163 16.61 -3.97 14.57
N PHE A 164 16.22 -5.09 15.18
CA PHE A 164 17.21 -6.03 15.70
C PHE A 164 17.81 -6.84 14.54
N ASP A 165 19.14 -6.87 14.42
CA ASP A 165 19.91 -7.41 13.29
C ASP A 165 19.42 -8.75 12.71
N ASP A 166 18.93 -9.64 13.57
CA ASP A 166 18.44 -10.94 13.12
C ASP A 166 17.03 -10.86 12.50
N ALA A 167 16.19 -9.91 12.90
CA ALA A 167 14.78 -9.85 12.50
C ALA A 167 14.58 -9.64 10.99
N LEU A 168 15.50 -8.93 10.32
CA LEU A 168 15.47 -8.77 8.85
C LEU A 168 15.64 -10.11 8.13
N TRP A 169 16.50 -10.97 8.65
CA TRP A 169 16.86 -12.24 8.03
C TRP A 169 16.05 -13.41 8.55
N ASN A 170 15.48 -13.30 9.76
CA ASN A 170 14.74 -14.37 10.40
C ASN A 170 13.55 -14.84 9.55
N SER A 171 12.80 -13.91 8.94
CA SER A 171 11.64 -14.27 8.11
C SER A 171 12.07 -15.00 6.85
N ALA A 172 13.10 -14.49 6.17
CA ALA A 172 13.69 -15.14 5.00
C ALA A 172 14.31 -16.52 5.32
N ASN A 173 14.98 -16.64 6.47
CA ASN A 173 15.51 -17.92 6.96
C ASN A 173 14.41 -18.93 7.28
N LEU A 174 13.25 -18.46 7.75
CA LEU A 174 12.11 -19.33 8.02
C LEU A 174 11.52 -19.90 6.72
N ILE A 175 11.55 -19.16 5.62
CA ILE A 175 11.19 -19.69 4.29
C ILE A 175 12.12 -20.84 3.88
N ILE A 176 13.43 -20.76 4.15
CA ILE A 176 14.36 -21.88 3.90
C ILE A 176 13.94 -23.13 4.68
N VAL A 177 13.52 -22.97 5.95
CA VAL A 177 13.00 -24.09 6.75
C VAL A 177 11.74 -24.67 6.11
N PHE A 178 10.79 -23.83 5.73
CA PHE A 178 9.53 -24.28 5.12
C PHE A 178 9.75 -24.98 3.76
N LEU A 179 10.68 -24.50 2.94
CA LEU A 179 11.09 -25.15 1.69
C LEU A 179 11.67 -26.54 1.96
N ASN A 180 12.56 -26.69 2.94
CA ASN A 180 13.13 -27.98 3.32
C ASN A 180 12.05 -28.95 3.82
N GLU A 181 11.16 -28.49 4.71
CA GLU A 181 10.07 -29.29 5.25
C GLU A 181 9.03 -29.68 4.18
N SER A 182 8.92 -28.89 3.11
CA SER A 182 8.08 -29.18 1.94
C SER A 182 8.78 -30.04 0.87
N GLY A 183 10.03 -30.47 1.10
CA GLY A 183 10.78 -31.30 0.15
C GLY A 183 11.38 -30.55 -1.03
N ARG A 184 11.60 -29.23 -0.92
CA ARG A 184 12.24 -28.36 -1.94
C ARG A 184 13.71 -28.07 -1.58
N GLN A 185 14.52 -29.10 -1.34
CA GLN A 185 15.88 -28.94 -0.78
C GLN A 185 16.85 -28.19 -1.70
N GLU A 186 16.79 -28.41 -3.02
CA GLU A 186 17.66 -27.71 -3.97
C GLU A 186 17.43 -26.20 -3.92
N GLU A 187 16.17 -25.80 -3.82
CA GLU A 187 15.80 -24.39 -3.75
C GLU A 187 16.14 -23.77 -2.41
N ALA A 188 15.88 -24.48 -1.30
CA ALA A 188 16.33 -24.07 0.02
C ALA A 188 17.86 -23.82 0.05
N THR A 189 18.64 -24.66 -0.65
CA THR A 189 20.09 -24.49 -0.78
C THR A 189 20.45 -23.23 -1.57
N ARG A 190 19.81 -23.00 -2.72
CA ARG A 190 20.02 -21.78 -3.52
C ARG A 190 19.70 -20.52 -2.72
N VAL A 191 18.55 -20.50 -2.04
CA VAL A 191 18.12 -19.35 -1.21
C VAL A 191 19.09 -19.15 -0.05
N THR A 192 19.62 -20.21 0.56
CA THR A 192 20.64 -20.10 1.63
C THR A 192 21.90 -19.39 1.13
N GLU A 193 22.42 -19.78 -0.04
CA GLU A 193 23.61 -19.17 -0.64
C GLU A 193 23.35 -17.70 -1.01
N GLU A 194 22.17 -17.43 -1.57
CA GLU A 194 21.72 -16.09 -1.90
C GLU A 194 21.61 -15.17 -0.68
N LEU A 195 20.98 -15.63 0.41
CA LEU A 195 20.87 -14.85 1.65
C LEU A 195 22.24 -14.55 2.25
N LYS A 196 23.18 -15.51 2.21
CA LYS A 196 24.54 -15.29 2.68
C LYS A 196 25.23 -14.18 1.89
N SER A 197 25.17 -14.24 0.56
CA SER A 197 25.77 -13.21 -0.30
C SER A 197 25.14 -11.83 -0.08
N ARG A 198 23.81 -11.76 0.05
CA ARG A 198 23.10 -10.51 0.32
C ARG A 198 23.43 -9.93 1.71
N LYS A 199 23.69 -10.78 2.71
CA LYS A 199 24.13 -10.34 4.04
C LYS A 199 25.52 -9.70 4.00
N GLU A 200 26.45 -10.24 3.21
CA GLU A 200 27.77 -9.63 2.97
C GLU A 200 27.62 -8.25 2.29
N LEU A 201 26.69 -8.11 1.34
CA LEU A 201 26.40 -6.82 0.68
C LEU A 201 25.76 -5.79 1.63
N LEU A 202 24.98 -6.25 2.62
CA LEU A 202 24.42 -5.39 3.66
C LEU A 202 25.53 -4.85 4.59
N GLU A 203 26.57 -5.64 4.88
CA GLU A 203 27.73 -5.18 5.67
C GLU A 203 28.43 -3.99 5.00
N GLU A 204 28.45 -3.91 3.67
CA GLU A 204 28.97 -2.74 2.95
C GLU A 204 28.12 -1.48 3.18
N ILE A 205 26.79 -1.61 3.24
CA ILE A 205 25.88 -0.52 3.58
C ILE A 205 26.13 -0.08 5.03
N ILE A 206 26.27 -1.04 5.94
CA ILE A 206 26.56 -0.76 7.35
C ILE A 206 27.87 0.00 7.48
N ALA A 207 28.93 -0.44 6.81
CA ALA A 207 30.22 0.25 6.83
C ALA A 207 30.15 1.68 6.26
N GLU A 208 29.29 1.94 5.27
CA GLU A 208 29.13 3.26 4.65
C GLU A 208 28.34 4.26 5.52
N TYR A 209 27.33 3.77 6.25
CA TYR A 209 26.37 4.63 6.96
C TYR A 209 26.46 4.59 8.49
N SER A 210 27.35 3.78 9.07
CA SER A 210 27.52 3.68 10.53
C SER A 210 28.64 4.58 11.04
N SER A 211 28.51 5.04 12.28
CA SER A 211 29.58 5.79 12.94
C SER A 211 30.65 4.81 13.50
N VAL A 212 31.90 5.28 13.63
CA VAL A 212 33.07 4.46 14.06
C VAL A 212 32.91 3.85 15.47
N ALA A 213 31.86 4.23 16.21
CA ALA A 213 31.65 3.86 17.61
C ALA A 213 30.38 3.01 17.86
N SER A 214 29.71 2.49 16.84
CA SER A 214 28.40 1.84 17.01
C SER A 214 28.32 0.37 16.55
N GLU A 215 27.48 -0.40 17.25
CA GLU A 215 27.24 -1.83 17.04
C GLU A 215 25.83 -2.23 16.51
N PRO A 216 24.75 -1.41 16.48
CA PRO A 216 23.47 -1.90 15.91
C PRO A 216 23.10 -1.30 14.53
N ILE A 217 22.59 -2.16 13.63
CA ILE A 217 21.99 -1.81 12.32
C ILE A 217 20.89 -0.74 12.39
N THR A 218 20.22 -0.61 13.55
CA THR A 218 19.25 0.45 13.83
C THR A 218 19.81 1.83 13.56
N GLU A 219 21.06 2.09 13.97
CA GLU A 219 21.71 3.39 13.77
C GLU A 219 22.04 3.59 12.29
N THR A 220 22.50 2.54 11.60
CA THR A 220 22.73 2.57 10.15
C THR A 220 21.46 2.97 9.40
N LEU A 221 20.33 2.32 9.69
CA LEU A 221 19.05 2.61 9.03
C LEU A 221 18.55 4.01 9.40
N GLU A 222 18.70 4.44 10.65
CA GLU A 222 18.36 5.81 11.05
C GLU A 222 19.23 6.85 10.30
N ASN A 223 20.53 6.59 10.14
CA ASN A 223 21.44 7.43 9.36
C ASN A 223 21.09 7.44 7.87
N ILE A 224 20.66 6.30 7.30
CA ILE A 224 20.16 6.23 5.93
C ILE A 224 18.86 7.05 5.81
N ARG A 225 17.92 6.93 6.75
CA ARG A 225 16.67 7.71 6.74
C ARG A 225 16.95 9.20 6.88
N LEU A 226 17.87 9.62 7.75
CA LEU A 226 18.30 11.02 7.86
C LEU A 226 18.94 11.53 6.56
N THR A 227 19.73 10.68 5.91
CA THR A 227 20.31 10.98 4.59
C THR A 227 19.22 11.11 3.52
N GLY A 228 18.24 10.22 3.54
CA GLY A 228 17.06 10.25 2.67
C GLY A 228 16.22 11.50 2.89
N GLU A 229 15.99 11.90 4.14
CA GLU A 229 15.26 13.14 4.45
C GLU A 229 15.99 14.36 3.91
N ARG A 230 17.30 14.47 4.14
CA ARG A 230 18.12 15.57 3.57
C ARG A 230 18.04 15.58 2.05
N PHE A 231 18.17 14.42 1.42
CA PHE A 231 18.04 14.27 -0.02
C PHE A 231 16.67 14.75 -0.53
N TRP A 232 15.56 14.34 0.11
CA TRP A 232 14.22 14.76 -0.30
C TRP A 232 13.97 16.23 -0.06
N VAL A 233 14.46 16.80 1.05
CA VAL A 233 14.40 18.24 1.32
C VAL A 233 15.16 19.02 0.26
N ASP A 234 16.36 18.60 -0.11
CA ASP A 234 17.15 19.26 -1.16
C ASP A 234 16.48 19.11 -2.54
N TYR A 235 15.93 17.93 -2.81
CA TYR A 235 15.29 17.62 -4.08
C TYR A 235 13.97 18.37 -4.27
N LEU A 236 13.07 18.33 -3.30
CA LEU A 236 11.73 18.92 -3.37
C LEU A 236 11.69 20.39 -2.93
N SER A 237 12.65 20.83 -2.10
CA SER A 237 12.63 21.99 -1.20
C SER A 237 11.90 21.73 0.13
N LEU A 238 12.33 22.45 1.18
CA LEU A 238 11.78 22.33 2.53
C LEU A 238 10.28 22.68 2.61
N SER A 239 9.81 23.65 1.82
CA SER A 239 8.40 24.04 1.82
C SER A 239 7.51 22.90 1.31
N VAL A 240 7.89 22.28 0.19
CA VAL A 240 7.19 21.11 -0.37
C VAL A 240 7.21 19.94 0.60
N TRP A 241 8.38 19.62 1.18
CA TRP A 241 8.53 18.53 2.15
C TRP A 241 7.59 18.69 3.34
N ARG A 242 7.39 19.91 3.84
CA ARG A 242 6.51 20.18 4.99
C ARG A 242 5.02 20.09 4.64
N ILE A 243 4.64 20.33 3.38
CA ILE A 243 3.25 20.40 2.94
C ILE A 243 2.68 19.02 2.55
N ILE A 244 3.52 18.12 2.02
CA ILE A 244 3.07 16.78 1.65
C ILE A 244 2.68 15.96 2.89
N ASN A 245 1.75 15.01 2.71
CA ASN A 245 1.23 14.24 3.83
C ASN A 245 2.34 13.45 4.55
N GLU A 246 2.20 13.26 5.87
CA GLU A 246 3.17 12.50 6.67
C GLU A 246 3.35 11.06 6.15
N SER A 247 2.28 10.37 5.79
CA SER A 247 2.37 9.04 5.17
C SER A 247 3.16 9.05 3.87
N SER A 248 3.02 10.10 3.05
CA SER A 248 3.80 10.26 1.83
C SER A 248 5.28 10.50 2.13
N ARG A 249 5.62 11.29 3.15
CA ARG A 249 7.01 11.43 3.59
C ARG A 249 7.62 10.11 4.05
N ARG A 250 6.88 9.33 4.85
CA ARG A 250 7.34 8.01 5.32
C ARG A 250 7.62 7.08 4.14
N GLU A 251 6.70 6.99 3.18
CA GLU A 251 6.84 6.15 1.99
C GLU A 251 7.97 6.61 1.07
N LEU A 252 8.23 7.92 0.95
CA LEU A 252 9.41 8.44 0.25
C LEU A 252 10.73 8.03 0.93
N LEU A 253 10.78 8.03 2.25
CA LEU A 253 11.95 7.56 2.99
C LEU A 253 12.15 6.05 2.81
N ASP A 254 11.08 5.27 2.87
CA ASP A 254 11.16 3.82 2.69
C ASP A 254 11.58 3.46 1.25
N ALA A 255 11.08 4.18 0.25
CA ALA A 255 11.53 4.05 -1.14
C ALA A 255 13.03 4.37 -1.30
N PHE A 256 13.54 5.39 -0.59
CA PHE A 256 14.96 5.76 -0.60
C PHE A 256 15.85 4.69 0.04
N VAL A 257 15.44 4.15 1.20
CA VAL A 257 16.15 3.04 1.87
C VAL A 257 16.19 1.82 0.94
N THR A 258 15.05 1.47 0.35
CA THR A 258 14.92 0.35 -0.59
C THR A 258 15.80 0.54 -1.83
N GLU A 259 15.89 1.77 -2.36
CA GLU A 259 16.76 2.10 -3.49
C GLU A 259 18.25 1.86 -3.17
N ILE A 260 18.69 2.19 -1.95
CA ILE A 260 20.07 1.92 -1.51
C ILE A 260 20.34 0.43 -1.46
N MET A 261 19.42 -0.34 -0.87
CA MET A 261 19.52 -1.80 -0.81
C MET A 261 19.55 -2.43 -2.21
N LEU A 262 18.73 -1.95 -3.15
CA LEU A 262 18.75 -2.37 -4.56
C LEU A 262 20.05 -2.02 -5.27
N LYS A 263 20.61 -0.83 -5.04
CA LYS A 263 21.88 -0.40 -5.65
C LYS A 263 23.07 -1.26 -5.21
N LYS A 264 23.01 -1.78 -3.99
CA LYS A 264 24.04 -2.63 -3.40
C LYS A 264 23.79 -4.13 -3.64
N GLY A 265 22.67 -4.49 -4.27
CA GLY A 265 22.33 -5.88 -4.58
C GLY A 265 21.81 -6.68 -3.38
N VAL A 266 21.45 -6.01 -2.27
CA VAL A 266 20.76 -6.65 -1.13
C VAL A 266 19.34 -7.05 -1.51
N LEU A 267 18.69 -6.23 -2.34
CA LEU A 267 17.39 -6.47 -2.98
C LEU A 267 17.56 -6.52 -4.50
N ILE A 268 16.59 -7.10 -5.22
CA ILE A 268 16.63 -7.26 -6.69
C ILE A 268 15.41 -6.60 -7.36
N GLY A 269 14.24 -6.61 -6.72
CA GLY A 269 12.99 -6.12 -7.31
C GLY A 269 12.77 -4.60 -7.24
N TRP A 270 12.81 -3.90 -8.37
CA TRP A 270 12.53 -2.46 -8.45
C TRP A 270 11.04 -2.08 -8.47
N SER A 271 10.14 -3.05 -8.71
CA SER A 271 8.69 -2.80 -8.79
C SER A 271 8.15 -2.18 -7.50
N GLN A 272 8.70 -2.56 -6.34
CA GLN A 272 8.25 -2.03 -5.05
C GLN A 272 8.57 -0.53 -4.91
N VAL A 273 9.78 -0.11 -5.29
CA VAL A 273 10.19 1.30 -5.28
C VAL A 273 9.31 2.11 -6.23
N VAL A 274 9.07 1.59 -7.44
CA VAL A 274 8.19 2.23 -8.42
C VAL A 274 6.77 2.37 -7.89
N LEU A 275 6.22 1.32 -7.31
CA LEU A 275 4.87 1.32 -6.74
C LEU A 275 4.74 2.34 -5.60
N SER A 276 5.67 2.36 -4.65
CA SER A 276 5.68 3.32 -3.53
C SER A 276 5.73 4.77 -4.01
N LEU A 277 6.56 5.05 -5.03
CA LEU A 277 6.68 6.40 -5.59
C LEU A 277 5.40 6.81 -6.34
N CYS A 278 4.76 5.87 -7.05
CA CYS A 278 3.47 6.10 -7.67
C CYS A 278 2.34 6.30 -6.64
N LYS A 279 2.37 5.58 -5.50
CA LYS A 279 1.40 5.72 -4.41
C LYS A 279 1.51 7.05 -3.70
N VAL A 280 2.72 7.59 -3.54
CA VAL A 280 2.92 8.97 -3.09
C VAL A 280 2.24 9.95 -4.03
N VAL A 281 2.46 9.83 -5.35
CA VAL A 281 1.79 10.69 -6.34
C VAL A 281 0.26 10.54 -6.28
N GLU A 282 -0.23 9.30 -6.23
CA GLU A 282 -1.67 8.98 -6.11
C GLU A 282 -2.28 9.66 -4.87
N ARG A 283 -1.69 9.47 -3.69
CA ARG A 283 -2.20 10.03 -2.44
C ARG A 283 -2.20 11.56 -2.44
N GLU A 284 -1.11 12.16 -2.89
CA GLU A 284 -0.97 13.62 -2.90
C GLU A 284 -1.93 14.28 -3.92
N LEU A 285 -2.14 13.65 -5.08
CA LEU A 285 -3.13 14.10 -6.07
C LEU A 285 -4.56 13.94 -5.56
N ALA A 286 -4.88 12.80 -4.93
CA ALA A 286 -6.20 12.53 -4.39
C ALA A 286 -6.58 13.57 -3.34
N ASP A 287 -5.64 13.99 -2.47
CA ASP A 287 -5.89 15.04 -1.49
C ASP A 287 -6.41 16.34 -2.14
N VAL A 288 -5.77 16.77 -3.24
CA VAL A 288 -6.08 18.03 -3.90
C VAL A 288 -7.30 17.95 -4.81
N LEU A 289 -7.45 16.85 -5.55
CA LEU A 289 -8.47 16.73 -6.60
C LEU A 289 -9.76 16.04 -6.12
N PHE A 290 -9.72 15.35 -4.98
CA PHE A 290 -10.83 14.54 -4.50
C PHE A 290 -11.15 14.77 -3.02
N THR A 291 -10.23 14.45 -2.10
CA THR A 291 -10.50 14.37 -0.66
C THR A 291 -11.07 15.66 -0.09
N ARG A 292 -10.49 16.82 -0.45
CA ARG A 292 -10.97 18.13 0.01
C ARG A 292 -12.37 18.49 -0.49
N TRP A 293 -12.87 17.80 -1.51
CA TRP A 293 -14.10 18.13 -2.21
C TRP A 293 -15.19 17.07 -2.05
N ILE A 294 -14.97 16.03 -1.22
CA ILE A 294 -15.92 14.93 -1.00
C ILE A 294 -17.35 15.44 -0.81
N GLY A 295 -17.57 16.41 0.10
CA GLY A 295 -18.92 16.94 0.34
C GLY A 295 -19.56 17.59 -0.89
N LEU A 296 -18.79 18.32 -1.71
CA LEU A 296 -19.30 18.89 -2.95
C LEU A 296 -19.59 17.80 -4.00
N ILE A 297 -18.77 16.77 -4.06
CA ILE A 297 -18.96 15.63 -4.97
C ILE A 297 -20.23 14.86 -4.59
N GLN A 298 -20.45 14.62 -3.29
CA GLN A 298 -21.64 13.97 -2.74
C GLN A 298 -22.93 14.76 -2.98
N GLU A 299 -22.88 16.09 -3.09
CA GLU A 299 -24.05 16.91 -3.40
C GLU A 299 -24.24 17.16 -4.90
N ALA A 300 -23.19 16.96 -5.71
CA ALA A 300 -23.24 17.25 -7.13
C ALA A 300 -24.15 16.29 -7.92
N ASN A 301 -24.72 16.83 -8.99
CA ASN A 301 -25.51 16.10 -9.97
C ASN A 301 -24.86 16.23 -11.36
N PHE A 302 -25.12 15.24 -12.21
CA PHE A 302 -24.77 15.23 -13.62
C PHE A 302 -26.03 15.20 -14.47
N SER A 303 -26.14 16.10 -15.43
CA SER A 303 -27.26 16.16 -16.36
C SER A 303 -26.78 16.23 -17.80
N ILE A 304 -27.55 15.62 -18.71
CA ILE A 304 -27.29 15.67 -20.14
C ILE A 304 -27.96 16.94 -20.69
N PRO A 305 -27.22 17.85 -21.35
CA PRO A 305 -27.81 19.07 -21.92
C PRO A 305 -28.89 18.77 -22.95
N GLU A 306 -29.97 19.54 -22.91
CA GLU A 306 -31.05 19.45 -23.90
C GLU A 306 -30.51 19.76 -25.32
N GLY A 307 -30.91 18.94 -26.29
CA GLY A 307 -30.51 19.14 -27.70
C GLY A 307 -29.09 18.66 -28.06
N ALA A 308 -28.40 17.92 -27.19
CA ALA A 308 -27.08 17.37 -27.48
C ALA A 308 -27.09 16.48 -28.75
N SER A 309 -26.16 16.73 -29.67
CA SER A 309 -26.04 15.91 -30.89
C SER A 309 -25.58 14.48 -30.58
N LYS A 310 -25.82 13.52 -31.50
CA LYS A 310 -25.34 12.13 -31.36
C LYS A 310 -23.81 12.04 -31.11
N ARG A 311 -23.04 12.95 -31.71
CA ARG A 311 -21.58 13.02 -31.53
C ARG A 311 -21.20 13.53 -30.14
N GLU A 312 -21.93 14.53 -29.62
CA GLU A 312 -21.73 15.05 -28.26
C GLU A 312 -22.15 14.02 -27.21
N LEU A 313 -23.26 13.30 -27.39
CA LEU A 313 -23.69 12.25 -26.48
C LEU A 313 -22.62 11.19 -26.26
N LYS A 314 -21.88 10.79 -27.31
CA LYS A 314 -20.74 9.86 -27.17
C LYS A 314 -19.62 10.43 -26.29
N ARG A 315 -19.35 11.73 -26.37
CA ARG A 315 -18.33 12.39 -25.54
C ARG A 315 -18.83 12.58 -24.10
N ILE A 316 -20.09 12.95 -23.92
CA ILE A 316 -20.76 13.09 -22.61
C ILE A 316 -20.66 11.79 -21.83
N LYS A 317 -20.90 10.64 -22.46
CA LYS A 317 -20.80 9.33 -21.81
C LYS A 317 -19.43 9.08 -21.15
N SER A 318 -18.34 9.55 -21.75
CA SER A 318 -17.01 9.43 -21.14
C SER A 318 -16.83 10.33 -19.91
N ARG A 319 -17.48 11.49 -19.85
CA ARG A 319 -17.45 12.40 -18.69
C ARG A 319 -18.37 11.90 -17.59
N GLU A 320 -19.52 11.34 -17.97
CA GLU A 320 -20.45 10.68 -17.06
C GLU A 320 -19.75 9.57 -16.28
N ILE A 321 -18.96 8.72 -16.94
CA ILE A 321 -18.15 7.69 -16.26
C ILE A 321 -17.22 8.32 -15.23
N THR A 322 -16.44 9.34 -15.61
CA THR A 322 -15.53 10.03 -14.66
C THR A 322 -16.28 10.63 -13.48
N PHE A 323 -17.44 11.25 -13.73
CA PHE A 323 -18.28 11.82 -12.68
C PHE A 323 -18.85 10.73 -11.75
N SER A 324 -19.40 9.66 -12.32
CA SER A 324 -19.94 8.52 -11.56
C SER A 324 -18.87 7.84 -10.72
N THR A 325 -17.63 7.71 -11.23
CA THR A 325 -16.50 7.22 -10.45
C THR A 325 -16.21 8.14 -9.27
N LEU A 326 -16.09 9.45 -9.48
CA LEU A 326 -15.90 10.40 -8.37
C LEU A 326 -17.03 10.30 -7.34
N LYS A 327 -18.27 10.16 -7.80
CA LYS A 327 -19.44 10.02 -6.94
C LYS A 327 -19.35 8.77 -6.08
N SER A 328 -19.11 7.62 -6.71
CA SER A 328 -18.96 6.32 -6.04
C SER A 328 -17.82 6.36 -5.00
N CYS A 329 -16.66 6.88 -5.37
CA CYS A 329 -15.51 7.04 -4.46
C CYS A 329 -15.85 7.90 -3.23
N SER A 330 -16.73 8.89 -3.40
CA SER A 330 -17.12 9.82 -2.34
C SER A 330 -18.18 9.26 -1.39
N GLU A 331 -18.86 8.17 -1.74
CA GLU A 331 -19.90 7.56 -0.91
C GLU A 331 -19.25 6.61 0.13
N PRO A 332 -19.83 6.44 1.34
CA PRO A 332 -19.26 5.55 2.35
C PRO A 332 -19.26 4.07 1.92
N PRO A 333 -18.18 3.30 2.15
CA PRO A 333 -16.90 3.75 2.71
C PRO A 333 -16.10 4.58 1.69
N VAL A 334 -15.70 5.79 2.10
CA VAL A 334 -15.02 6.73 1.22
C VAL A 334 -13.64 6.19 0.86
N HIS A 335 -13.34 6.15 -0.43
CA HIS A 335 -12.03 5.73 -0.94
C HIS A 335 -11.56 6.67 -2.06
N PRO A 336 -10.27 7.00 -2.14
CA PRO A 336 -9.76 7.86 -3.21
C PRO A 336 -9.81 7.13 -4.58
N PRO A 337 -10.00 7.87 -5.70
CA PRO A 337 -9.84 7.31 -7.03
C PRO A 337 -8.40 6.84 -7.29
N THR A 338 -8.23 5.80 -8.10
CA THR A 338 -6.90 5.30 -8.50
C THR A 338 -6.15 6.32 -9.36
N LEU A 339 -4.82 6.18 -9.49
CA LEU A 339 -4.02 7.07 -10.33
C LEU A 339 -4.57 7.18 -11.76
N GLY A 340 -4.97 6.05 -12.37
CA GLY A 340 -5.58 6.02 -13.69
C GLY A 340 -6.90 6.80 -13.77
N GLN A 341 -7.76 6.68 -12.75
CA GLN A 341 -9.00 7.46 -12.67
C GLN A 341 -8.71 8.97 -12.49
N MET A 342 -7.71 9.32 -11.67
CA MET A 342 -7.30 10.70 -11.47
C MET A 342 -6.76 11.37 -12.73
N VAL A 343 -6.13 10.63 -13.66
CA VAL A 343 -5.76 11.17 -14.98
C VAL A 343 -6.99 11.74 -15.68
N PHE A 344 -8.10 11.00 -15.70
CA PHE A 344 -9.34 11.46 -16.34
C PHE A 344 -9.97 12.63 -15.59
N VAL A 345 -9.93 12.63 -14.26
CA VAL A 345 -10.42 13.74 -13.43
C VAL A 345 -9.65 15.02 -13.78
N ALA A 346 -8.32 14.97 -13.78
CA ALA A 346 -7.47 16.11 -14.12
C ALA A 346 -7.70 16.57 -15.57
N LYS A 347 -7.82 15.63 -16.51
CA LYS A 347 -8.07 15.88 -17.93
C LYS A 347 -9.40 16.59 -18.19
N PHE A 348 -10.45 16.21 -17.47
CA PHE A 348 -11.80 16.75 -17.66
C PHE A 348 -12.15 17.89 -16.70
N TRP A 349 -11.23 18.28 -15.83
CA TRP A 349 -11.43 19.33 -14.82
C TRP A 349 -11.93 20.67 -15.37
N SER A 350 -11.52 21.01 -16.59
CA SER A 350 -11.94 22.25 -17.28
C SER A 350 -12.40 21.96 -18.70
N ASP A 351 -12.95 20.77 -18.92
CA ASP A 351 -13.55 20.39 -20.19
C ASP A 351 -14.93 21.03 -20.36
N ASP A 352 -15.15 21.69 -21.51
CA ASP A 352 -16.41 22.40 -21.78
C ASP A 352 -17.63 21.48 -21.73
N ILE A 353 -17.50 20.20 -22.09
CA ILE A 353 -18.60 19.24 -22.02
C ILE A 353 -18.88 18.89 -20.56
N MET A 354 -17.85 18.63 -19.76
CA MET A 354 -18.00 18.37 -18.33
C MET A 354 -18.71 19.54 -17.63
N ASN A 355 -18.30 20.78 -17.90
CA ASN A 355 -18.91 21.99 -17.31
C ASN A 355 -20.37 22.23 -17.75
N LYS A 356 -20.76 21.76 -18.94
CA LYS A 356 -22.17 21.78 -19.38
C LYS A 356 -23.02 20.73 -18.66
N CYS A 357 -22.40 19.62 -18.23
CA CYS A 357 -23.10 18.51 -17.60
C CYS A 357 -23.15 18.61 -16.08
N THR A 358 -22.21 19.31 -15.44
CA THR A 358 -22.20 19.50 -13.99
C THR A 358 -21.53 20.82 -13.59
N PRO A 359 -22.08 21.56 -12.59
CA PRO A 359 -21.44 22.76 -12.06
C PRO A 359 -20.32 22.45 -11.06
N LEU A 360 -20.05 21.18 -10.75
CA LEU A 360 -19.12 20.76 -9.70
C LEU A 360 -17.73 21.41 -9.85
N PHE A 361 -17.07 21.20 -10.99
CA PHE A 361 -15.70 21.68 -11.18
C PHE A 361 -15.62 23.21 -11.22
N THR A 362 -16.62 23.88 -11.80
CA THR A 362 -16.70 25.34 -11.78
C THR A 362 -16.89 25.87 -10.35
N THR A 363 -17.70 25.18 -9.54
CA THR A 363 -17.88 25.50 -8.11
C THR A 363 -16.58 25.34 -7.34
N ILE A 364 -15.84 24.24 -7.57
CA ILE A 364 -14.53 24.02 -6.93
C ILE A 364 -13.54 25.11 -7.36
N ASN A 365 -13.48 25.44 -8.66
CA ASN A 365 -12.61 26.51 -9.17
C ASN A 365 -12.91 27.86 -8.51
N ASN A 366 -14.19 28.19 -8.32
CA ASN A 366 -14.59 29.43 -7.65
C ASN A 366 -14.21 29.44 -6.15
N LYS A 367 -14.30 28.29 -5.46
CA LYS A 367 -13.88 28.16 -4.06
C LYS A 367 -12.36 28.18 -3.87
N THR A 368 -11.60 27.70 -4.86
CA THR A 368 -10.13 27.65 -4.82
C THR A 368 -9.50 28.97 -5.26
N TYR A 369 -10.14 29.73 -6.13
CA TYR A 369 -9.62 30.98 -6.69
C TYR A 369 -9.03 31.96 -5.64
N PRO A 370 -9.66 32.21 -4.47
CA PRO A 370 -9.10 33.12 -3.46
C PRO A 370 -7.75 32.68 -2.88
N TYR A 371 -7.42 31.38 -2.94
CA TYR A 371 -6.23 30.79 -2.34
C TYR A 371 -5.20 30.35 -3.40
N CYS A 372 -5.65 30.07 -4.63
CA CYS A 372 -4.80 29.66 -5.73
C CYS A 372 -5.39 30.12 -7.08
N GLU A 373 -5.07 31.34 -7.51
CA GLU A 373 -5.57 31.91 -8.77
C GLU A 373 -5.23 31.05 -10.00
N ARG A 374 -4.13 30.30 -9.94
CA ARG A 374 -3.65 29.42 -11.03
C ARG A 374 -4.09 27.96 -10.88
N PHE A 375 -5.06 27.66 -10.01
CA PHE A 375 -5.50 26.29 -9.72
C PHE A 375 -5.78 25.48 -11.00
N VAL A 376 -6.63 25.99 -11.88
CA VAL A 376 -7.00 25.33 -13.15
C VAL A 376 -5.80 25.08 -14.06
N GLN A 377 -4.88 26.05 -14.16
CA GLN A 377 -3.69 25.90 -14.99
C GLN A 377 -2.78 24.80 -14.46
N LYS A 378 -2.66 24.69 -13.15
CA LYS A 378 -1.86 23.66 -12.46
C LYS A 378 -2.48 22.27 -12.57
N VAL A 379 -3.81 22.14 -12.45
CA VAL A 379 -4.50 20.87 -12.71
C VAL A 379 -4.26 20.40 -14.16
N LYS A 380 -4.26 21.33 -15.11
CA LYS A 380 -3.93 21.02 -16.51
C LYS A 380 -2.48 20.60 -16.71
N GLN A 381 -1.54 21.18 -15.96
CA GLN A 381 -0.13 20.75 -15.97
C GLN A 381 0.01 19.33 -15.43
N ILE A 382 -0.67 19.01 -14.31
CA ILE A 382 -0.74 17.66 -13.76
C ILE A 382 -1.30 16.67 -14.79
N SER A 383 -2.42 17.00 -15.44
CA SER A 383 -3.01 16.12 -16.46
C SER A 383 -2.03 15.79 -17.58
N ARG A 384 -1.27 16.78 -18.07
CA ARG A 384 -0.28 16.56 -19.14
C ARG A 384 0.83 15.64 -18.64
N PHE A 385 1.36 15.93 -17.46
CA PHE A 385 2.40 15.10 -16.87
C PHE A 385 1.96 13.63 -16.72
N LEU A 386 0.73 13.39 -16.26
CA LEU A 386 0.22 12.02 -16.08
C LEU A 386 -0.07 11.30 -17.40
N GLU A 387 -0.33 12.05 -18.47
CA GLU A 387 -0.54 11.52 -19.83
C GLU A 387 0.77 11.40 -20.63
N ASP A 388 1.85 12.03 -20.17
CA ASP A 388 3.13 11.98 -20.86
C ASP A 388 3.62 10.53 -20.91
N THR A 389 4.06 10.16 -22.11
CA THR A 389 4.70 8.88 -22.37
C THR A 389 6.17 9.13 -22.55
N HIS A 390 6.99 8.20 -22.09
CA HIS A 390 8.43 8.38 -22.03
C HIS A 390 9.10 7.33 -22.91
N PRO A 391 9.55 7.71 -24.12
CA PRO A 391 10.17 6.78 -25.05
C PRO A 391 11.44 6.17 -24.46
N PHE A 392 11.47 4.85 -24.33
CA PHE A 392 12.66 4.11 -23.93
C PHE A 392 12.69 2.75 -24.61
N ASN A 393 13.79 2.44 -25.30
CA ASN A 393 14.03 1.15 -25.98
C ASN A 393 12.82 0.59 -26.77
N HIS A 394 12.23 1.39 -27.67
CA HIS A 394 11.03 1.08 -28.46
C HIS A 394 9.70 0.98 -27.69
N GLU A 395 9.73 1.09 -26.36
CA GLU A 395 8.57 1.22 -25.49
C GLU A 395 8.27 2.71 -25.20
N ASN A 396 7.03 3.02 -24.79
CA ASN A 396 6.62 4.39 -24.43
C ASN A 396 5.70 4.37 -23.18
N PRO A 397 6.17 3.88 -22.02
CA PRO A 397 5.34 3.81 -20.82
C PRO A 397 4.94 5.21 -20.32
N SER A 398 3.69 5.31 -19.85
CA SER A 398 3.24 6.38 -18.96
C SER A 398 3.44 6.00 -17.49
N LEU A 399 3.30 6.97 -16.57
CA LEU A 399 3.31 6.71 -15.13
C LEU A 399 2.23 5.69 -14.71
N VAL A 400 1.07 5.71 -15.38
CA VAL A 400 -0.04 4.79 -15.11
C VAL A 400 0.33 3.36 -15.51
N ASP A 401 1.01 3.19 -16.65
CA ASP A 401 1.44 1.87 -17.12
C ASP A 401 2.44 1.24 -16.16
N LEU A 402 3.41 2.03 -15.69
CA LEU A 402 4.39 1.60 -14.68
C LEU A 402 3.74 1.26 -13.35
N ARG A 403 2.81 2.10 -12.88
CA ARG A 403 2.05 1.83 -11.66
C ARG A 403 1.30 0.51 -11.78
N ASN A 404 0.63 0.26 -12.89
CA ASN A 404 -0.17 -0.95 -13.09
C ASN A 404 0.70 -2.20 -13.19
N ALA A 405 1.79 -2.18 -13.95
CA ALA A 405 2.69 -3.32 -14.01
C ALA A 405 3.41 -3.59 -12.68
N SER A 406 3.67 -2.54 -11.89
CA SER A 406 4.21 -2.70 -10.54
C SER A 406 3.18 -3.21 -9.53
N ALA A 407 1.88 -2.99 -9.77
CA ALA A 407 0.80 -3.37 -8.88
C ALA A 407 0.23 -4.78 -9.16
N HIS A 408 0.41 -5.34 -10.36
CA HIS A 408 -0.21 -6.61 -10.74
C HIS A 408 0.81 -7.76 -10.89
N PRO A 409 0.61 -8.90 -10.21
CA PRO A 409 1.47 -10.08 -10.35
C PRO A 409 1.53 -10.59 -11.80
N GLY A 410 2.71 -11.04 -12.25
CA GLY A 410 2.90 -11.60 -13.60
C GLY A 410 3.06 -10.59 -14.73
N HIS A 411 2.82 -9.30 -14.47
CA HIS A 411 3.12 -8.20 -15.40
C HIS A 411 4.56 -7.68 -15.28
N GLU A 412 5.42 -8.41 -14.57
CA GLU A 412 6.84 -8.07 -14.45
C GLU A 412 7.57 -8.23 -15.78
N ASP A 413 7.13 -9.14 -16.65
CA ASP A 413 7.72 -9.31 -17.98
C ASP A 413 7.20 -8.28 -19.00
N ASP A 414 6.15 -7.51 -18.67
CA ASP A 414 5.59 -6.46 -19.55
C ASP A 414 6.60 -5.34 -19.80
N PHE A 415 7.53 -5.16 -18.86
CA PHE A 415 8.63 -4.23 -18.96
C PHE A 415 9.94 -4.97 -18.78
N THR A 416 10.92 -4.63 -19.60
CA THR A 416 12.30 -5.00 -19.30
C THR A 416 12.80 -4.14 -18.12
N TRP A 417 12.36 -4.43 -16.89
CA TRP A 417 12.63 -3.61 -15.71
C TRP A 417 14.11 -3.32 -15.58
N SER A 418 14.97 -4.32 -15.76
CA SER A 418 16.43 -4.17 -15.72
C SER A 418 16.97 -3.11 -16.70
N GLN A 419 16.36 -2.99 -17.88
CA GLN A 419 16.70 -1.99 -18.90
C GLN A 419 16.05 -0.64 -18.61
N HIS A 420 14.85 -0.64 -18.01
CA HIS A 420 14.13 0.56 -17.62
C HIS A 420 14.68 1.18 -16.33
N ILE A 421 15.40 0.44 -15.47
CA ILE A 421 15.95 0.92 -14.20
C ILE A 421 16.70 2.25 -14.31
N PRO A 422 17.61 2.50 -15.26
CA PRO A 422 18.29 3.78 -15.39
C PRO A 422 17.33 4.95 -15.65
N TRP A 423 16.34 4.71 -16.51
CA TRP A 423 15.30 5.69 -16.82
C TRP A 423 14.33 5.87 -15.64
N LEU A 424 13.85 4.78 -15.04
CA LEU A 424 13.05 4.77 -13.82
C LEU A 424 13.78 5.47 -12.69
N LYS A 425 15.10 5.33 -12.53
CA LYS A 425 15.91 6.07 -11.55
C LYS A 425 15.89 7.58 -11.80
N GLU A 426 15.85 8.00 -13.05
CA GLU A 426 15.78 9.41 -13.44
C GLU A 426 14.36 9.98 -13.31
N PHE A 427 13.35 9.19 -13.70
CA PHE A 427 11.95 9.60 -13.81
C PHE A 427 11.13 9.34 -12.54
N LEU A 428 11.25 8.15 -11.95
CA LEU A 428 10.49 7.69 -10.78
C LEU A 428 11.30 7.59 -9.49
N GLY A 429 12.58 7.18 -9.54
CA GLY A 429 13.50 7.07 -8.41
C GLY A 429 13.67 8.38 -7.65
N LYS A 430 13.12 9.46 -8.23
CA LYS A 430 12.63 10.60 -7.50
C LYS A 430 11.19 10.82 -7.96
N PRO A 431 10.19 10.94 -7.04
CA PRO A 431 8.83 11.21 -7.46
C PRO A 431 8.86 12.47 -8.33
N PRO A 432 7.95 12.62 -9.31
CA PRO A 432 8.02 13.72 -10.23
C PRO A 432 7.99 15.05 -9.47
N LYS A 433 9.15 15.68 -9.39
CA LYS A 433 9.39 16.89 -8.60
C LYS A 433 8.40 17.96 -8.96
N GLU A 434 8.06 18.05 -10.24
CA GLU A 434 7.09 18.97 -10.79
C GLU A 434 5.68 18.65 -10.32
N VAL A 435 5.27 17.38 -10.26
CA VAL A 435 3.95 16.99 -9.74
C VAL A 435 3.85 17.30 -8.26
N LEU A 436 4.80 16.86 -7.44
CA LEU A 436 4.72 17.11 -5.99
C LEU A 436 4.85 18.60 -5.64
N ARG A 437 5.65 19.38 -6.39
CA ARG A 437 5.66 20.84 -6.28
C ARG A 437 4.32 21.44 -6.65
N THR A 438 3.77 21.06 -7.79
CA THR A 438 2.47 21.56 -8.26
C THR A 438 1.38 21.21 -7.27
N VAL A 439 1.38 19.99 -6.72
CA VAL A 439 0.46 19.55 -5.68
C VAL A 439 0.66 20.36 -4.40
N ALA A 440 1.88 20.53 -3.89
CA ALA A 440 2.13 21.33 -2.70
C ALA A 440 1.64 22.79 -2.89
N GLU A 441 1.86 23.37 -4.07
CA GLU A 441 1.35 24.70 -4.38
C GLU A 441 -0.19 24.74 -4.54
N LEU A 442 -0.83 23.62 -4.89
CA LEU A 442 -2.30 23.49 -4.91
C LEU A 442 -2.88 23.24 -3.52
N LYS A 443 -2.11 22.62 -2.62
CA LYS A 443 -2.48 22.44 -1.22
C LYS A 443 -2.53 23.77 -0.48
N GLY A 444 -1.74 24.74 -0.92
CA GLY A 444 -1.65 26.09 -0.36
C GLY A 444 -0.82 26.12 0.92
N GLU A 445 -0.01 27.18 1.05
CA GLU A 445 0.41 27.72 2.34
C GLU A 445 -0.77 28.39 3.07
#